data_AF-A0A6I4MKR5-F1
#
_entry.id   AF-A0A6I4MKR5-F1
#
_cell.length_a   1.000
_cell.length_b   1.000
_cell.length_c   1.000
_cell.angle_alpha   90.00
_cell.angle_beta   90.00
_cell.angle_gamma   90.00
#
_symmetry.space_group_name_H-M   'P 1'
#
loop_
_entity.id
_entity.type
_entity.pdbx_description
1 polymer ?
#
loop_
_entity_poly.entity_id
_entity_poly.type
_entity_poly.pdbx_seq_one_letter_code
_entity_poly.pdbx_strand_id
1 'polypeptide(L)'
;MLTGTRTRRRSETAVRHLEALAVALEPDGWRFVRLYRREEFPLPVPLLWVYVRDVGLAVRARAVRGGGWVYGEAQRGRGEVLAPCSDVDAAAEAVAGRLKRRMFPGTW
;
A
#
# COMPACT_ATOMS: atom_id res chain seq x y z
N MET A 1 -14.19 -27.44 -7.74
CA MET A 1 -13.60 -26.10 -7.89
C MET A 1 -14.22 -25.17 -6.83
N LEU A 2 -13.53 -24.91 -5.72
CA LEU A 2 -14.01 -24.02 -4.64
C LEU A 2 -12.82 -23.20 -4.10
N THR A 3 -12.47 -22.09 -4.77
CA THR A 3 -11.36 -21.19 -4.31
C THR A 3 -11.75 -19.71 -4.23
N GLY A 4 -13.00 -19.35 -4.52
CA GLY A 4 -13.42 -17.94 -4.66
C GLY A 4 -13.59 -17.16 -3.34
N THR A 5 -13.97 -17.81 -2.24
CA THR A 5 -14.31 -17.10 -0.99
C THR A 5 -13.08 -16.63 -0.22
N ARG A 6 -12.01 -17.44 -0.19
CA ARG A 6 -10.76 -17.12 0.52
C ARG A 6 -9.98 -16.01 -0.15
N THR A 7 -9.95 -15.99 -1.49
CA THR A 7 -9.30 -14.94 -2.28
C THR A 7 -10.05 -13.62 -2.19
N ARG A 8 -11.38 -13.66 -2.24
CA ARG A 8 -12.23 -12.48 -2.02
C ARG A 8 -12.05 -11.86 -0.64
N ARG A 9 -12.14 -12.66 0.44
CA ARG A 9 -11.92 -12.17 1.81
C ARG A 9 -10.53 -11.55 1.97
N ARG A 10 -9.50 -12.18 1.40
CA ARG A 10 -8.14 -11.63 1.41
C ARG A 10 -8.06 -10.29 0.68
N SER A 11 -8.75 -10.15 -0.45
CA SER A 11 -8.83 -8.87 -1.18
C SER A 11 -9.51 -7.78 -0.35
N GLU A 12 -10.63 -8.08 0.30
CA GLU A 12 -11.36 -7.14 1.15
C GLU A 12 -10.53 -6.69 2.36
N THR A 13 -9.79 -7.60 3.01
CA THR A 13 -8.88 -7.24 4.10
C THR A 13 -7.73 -6.35 3.63
N ALA A 14 -7.16 -6.65 2.46
CA ALA A 14 -6.11 -5.81 1.88
C ALA A 14 -6.61 -4.38 1.62
N VAL A 15 -7.81 -4.24 1.06
CA VAL A 15 -8.45 -2.93 0.82
C VAL A 15 -8.65 -2.16 2.13
N ARG A 16 -9.14 -2.81 3.19
CA ARG A 16 -9.31 -2.16 4.51
C ARG A 16 -8.00 -1.59 5.06
N HIS A 17 -6.90 -2.33 4.95
CA HIS A 17 -5.59 -1.82 5.34
C HIS A 17 -5.14 -0.66 4.46
N LEU A 18 -5.31 -0.75 3.15
CA LEU A 18 -4.94 0.35 2.24
C LEU A 18 -5.76 1.62 2.46
N GLU A 19 -7.04 1.52 2.79
CA GLU A 19 -7.86 2.68 3.17
C GLU A 19 -7.40 3.28 4.51
N ALA A 20 -7.07 2.45 5.50
CA ALA A 20 -6.51 2.95 6.77
C ALA A 20 -5.20 3.72 6.55
N LEU A 21 -4.33 3.22 5.67
CA LEU A 21 -3.10 3.92 5.29
C LEU A 21 -3.38 5.23 4.57
N ALA A 22 -4.39 5.29 3.69
CA ALA A 22 -4.78 6.53 3.01
C ALA A 22 -5.21 7.59 4.04
N VAL A 23 -6.06 7.22 4.99
CA VAL A 23 -6.50 8.12 6.07
C VAL A 23 -5.33 8.63 6.91
N ALA A 24 -4.37 7.77 7.25
CA ALA A 24 -3.20 8.18 8.02
C ALA A 24 -2.28 9.17 7.26
N LEU A 25 -2.27 9.10 5.93
CA LEU A 25 -1.46 9.97 5.06
C LEU A 25 -2.20 11.26 4.64
N GLU A 26 -3.52 11.34 4.77
CA GLU A 26 -4.31 12.52 4.37
C GLU A 26 -3.85 13.84 5.04
N PRO A 27 -3.53 13.89 6.35
CA PRO A 27 -3.09 15.11 7.02
C PRO A 27 -1.81 15.74 6.43
N ASP A 28 -0.95 14.94 5.83
CA ASP A 28 0.33 15.37 5.25
C ASP A 28 0.21 15.91 3.81
N GLY A 29 -1.01 15.96 3.26
CA GLY A 29 -1.26 16.51 1.92
C GLY A 29 -0.88 15.58 0.76
N TRP A 30 -0.65 14.29 1.05
CA TRP A 30 -0.42 13.29 0.01
C TRP A 30 -1.66 13.09 -0.87
N ARG A 31 -1.46 12.74 -2.15
CA ARG A 31 -2.53 12.37 -3.07
C ARG A 31 -2.54 10.87 -3.30
N PHE A 32 -3.72 10.33 -3.62
CA PHE A 32 -3.95 8.90 -3.70
C PHE A 32 -4.70 8.50 -4.97
N VAL A 33 -4.28 7.38 -5.59
CA VAL A 33 -5.12 6.63 -6.54
C VAL A 33 -5.42 5.26 -5.96
N ARG A 34 -6.71 4.96 -5.80
CA ARG A 34 -7.22 3.71 -5.22
C ARG A 34 -7.35 2.65 -6.30
N LEU A 35 -6.22 2.03 -6.67
CA LEU A 35 -6.10 1.03 -7.73
C LEU A 35 -6.68 -0.36 -7.35
N TYR A 36 -7.72 -0.39 -6.53
CA TYR A 36 -8.45 -1.59 -6.10
C TYR A 36 -9.95 -1.52 -6.35
N ARG A 37 -10.43 -0.42 -6.94
CA ARG A 37 -11.78 -0.33 -7.49
C ARG A 37 -11.81 -1.18 -8.76
N ARG A 38 -12.40 -2.37 -8.66
CA ARG A 38 -12.29 -3.40 -9.71
C ARG A 38 -13.02 -3.01 -10.99
N GLU A 39 -14.01 -2.14 -10.85
CA GLU A 39 -14.79 -1.54 -11.94
C GLU A 39 -13.92 -0.60 -12.79
N GLU A 40 -12.93 0.04 -12.16
CA GLU A 40 -12.02 1.01 -12.80
C GLU A 40 -10.67 0.38 -13.19
N PHE A 41 -10.18 -0.57 -12.39
CA PHE A 41 -8.84 -1.15 -12.52
C PHE A 41 -8.86 -2.68 -12.35
N PRO A 42 -8.69 -3.46 -13.44
CA PRO A 42 -8.67 -4.93 -13.38
C PRO A 42 -7.30 -5.47 -12.91
N LEU A 43 -6.77 -4.94 -11.79
CA LEU A 43 -5.50 -5.39 -11.24
C LEU A 43 -5.66 -6.67 -10.41
N PRO A 44 -4.68 -7.59 -10.46
CA PRO A 44 -4.74 -8.87 -9.75
C PRO A 44 -4.60 -8.73 -8.22
N VAL A 45 -4.08 -7.60 -7.74
CA VAL A 45 -3.91 -7.30 -6.32
C VAL A 45 -4.35 -5.86 -6.03
N PRO A 46 -4.99 -5.60 -4.87
CA PRO A 46 -5.30 -4.25 -4.44
C PRO A 46 -4.03 -3.41 -4.23
N LEU A 47 -4.00 -2.21 -4.83
CA LEU A 47 -2.88 -1.27 -4.70
C LEU A 47 -3.38 0.13 -4.31
N LEU A 48 -2.57 0.84 -3.53
CA LEU A 48 -2.73 2.27 -3.28
C LEU A 48 -1.53 2.99 -3.90
N TRP A 49 -1.76 3.85 -4.89
CA TRP A 49 -0.72 4.73 -5.40
C TRP A 49 -0.69 6.02 -4.58
N VAL A 50 0.38 6.25 -3.84
CA VAL A 50 0.60 7.48 -3.06
C VAL A 50 1.56 8.37 -3.84
N TYR A 51 1.22 9.64 -4.05
CA TYR A 51 2.04 10.51 -4.89
C TYR A 51 1.92 11.99 -4.54
N VAL A 52 2.91 12.73 -5.02
CA VAL A 52 2.87 14.19 -5.15
C VAL A 52 3.60 14.57 -6.43
N ARG A 53 2.99 15.45 -7.24
CA ARG A 53 3.45 15.76 -8.60
C ARG A 53 3.64 14.45 -9.40
N ASP A 54 4.83 14.20 -9.92
CA ASP A 54 5.26 13.06 -10.72
C ASP A 54 5.98 11.97 -9.90
N VAL A 55 6.19 12.20 -8.60
CA VAL A 55 6.85 11.25 -7.70
C VAL A 55 5.79 10.45 -6.94
N GLY A 56 5.84 9.12 -7.07
CA GLY A 56 4.88 8.25 -6.39
C GLY A 56 5.44 6.91 -5.95
N LEU A 57 4.64 6.19 -5.17
CA LEU A 57 4.91 4.89 -4.58
C LEU A 57 3.63 4.05 -4.63
N ALA A 58 3.71 2.88 -5.28
CA ALA A 58 2.63 1.89 -5.20
C ALA A 58 2.79 1.07 -3.92
N VAL A 59 1.76 1.03 -3.09
CA VAL A 59 1.73 0.25 -1.85
C VAL A 59 0.71 -0.88 -1.97
N ARG A 60 1.07 -2.05 -1.45
CA ARG A 60 0.17 -3.21 -1.30
C ARG A 60 0.14 -3.68 0.15
N ALA A 61 -1.00 -4.21 0.57
CA ALA A 61 -1.11 -4.97 1.81
C ALA A 61 -1.10 -6.47 1.48
N ARG A 62 -0.25 -7.26 2.13
CA ARG A 62 -0.20 -8.73 1.94
C ARG A 62 -0.12 -9.49 3.25
N ALA A 63 -0.87 -10.58 3.36
CA ALA A 63 -0.70 -11.52 4.47
C ALA A 63 0.68 -12.21 4.41
N VAL A 64 1.32 -12.38 5.56
CA VAL A 64 2.63 -13.05 5.70
C VAL A 64 2.49 -14.46 6.28
N ARG A 65 3.53 -15.29 6.11
CA ARG A 65 3.60 -16.61 6.77
C ARG A 65 3.74 -16.38 8.28
N GLY A 66 2.96 -17.09 9.08
CA GLY A 66 2.88 -16.88 10.54
C GLY A 66 1.67 -16.06 10.99
N GLY A 67 0.85 -15.55 10.07
CA GLY A 67 -0.31 -14.70 10.39
C GLY A 67 0.03 -13.22 10.26
N GLY A 68 -0.99 -12.36 10.35
CA GLY A 68 -0.83 -10.92 10.18
C GLY A 68 -0.64 -10.45 8.73
N TRP A 69 -0.44 -9.14 8.60
CA TRP A 69 -0.40 -8.42 7.33
C TRP A 69 0.72 -7.38 7.36
N VAL A 70 1.32 -7.10 6.21
CA VAL A 70 2.34 -6.07 6.06
C VAL A 70 2.02 -5.16 4.88
N TYR A 71 2.32 -3.88 5.05
CA TYR A 71 2.44 -2.93 3.95
C TYR A 71 3.80 -3.14 3.28
N GLY A 72 3.83 -3.04 1.97
CA GLY A 72 5.07 -3.08 1.22
C GLY A 72 4.93 -2.39 -0.13
N GLU A 73 6.07 -2.01 -0.68
CA GLU A 73 6.12 -1.45 -2.03
C GLU A 73 5.69 -2.52 -3.06
N ALA A 74 4.86 -2.12 -4.01
CA ALA A 74 4.45 -2.93 -5.13
C ALA A 74 5.45 -2.76 -6.29
N GLN A 75 6.65 -3.32 -6.12
CA GLN A 75 7.61 -3.54 -7.22
C GLN A 75 7.48 -4.96 -7.78
N ARG A 76 8.00 -5.19 -8.99
CA ARG A 76 8.17 -6.56 -9.53
C ARG A 76 9.05 -7.37 -8.57
N GLY A 77 8.49 -8.40 -7.94
CA GLY A 77 9.20 -9.30 -7.02
C GLY A 77 8.76 -9.21 -5.55
N ARG A 78 9.66 -9.57 -4.63
CA ARG A 78 9.46 -9.44 -3.17
C ARG A 78 9.73 -7.99 -2.77
N GLY A 79 8.84 -7.08 -3.19
CA GLY A 79 8.92 -5.66 -2.83
C GLY A 79 9.14 -5.46 -1.32
N GLU A 80 9.89 -4.41 -1.01
CA GLU A 80 10.35 -4.05 0.33
C GLU A 80 9.16 -3.92 1.30
N VAL A 81 9.31 -4.52 2.48
CA VAL A 81 8.33 -4.37 3.56
C VAL A 81 8.52 -3.00 4.18
N LEU A 82 7.45 -2.23 4.26
CA LEU A 82 7.46 -0.89 4.85
C LEU A 82 7.20 -0.97 6.35
N ALA A 83 6.10 -1.64 6.73
CA ALA A 83 5.70 -1.82 8.12
C ALA A 83 4.64 -2.94 8.26
N PRO A 84 4.44 -3.49 9.46
CA PRO A 84 3.26 -4.30 9.78
C PRO A 84 1.96 -3.51 9.59
N CYS A 85 0.88 -4.15 9.14
CA CYS A 85 -0.42 -3.48 9.00
C CYS A 85 -1.12 -3.20 10.35
N SER A 86 -0.59 -3.71 11.46
CA SER A 86 -1.02 -3.36 12.81
C SER A 86 -0.51 -2.00 13.27
N ASP A 87 0.45 -1.41 12.56
CA ASP A 87 1.06 -0.12 12.86
C ASP A 87 0.97 0.78 11.62
N VAL A 88 -0.17 1.46 11.49
CA VAL A 88 -0.47 2.29 10.31
C VAL A 88 0.36 3.58 10.31
N ASP A 89 0.73 4.09 11.48
CA ASP A 89 1.51 5.32 11.62
C ASP A 89 2.96 5.08 11.19
N ALA A 90 3.58 3.98 11.64
CA ALA A 90 4.89 3.58 11.13
C ALA A 90 4.88 3.33 9.61
N ALA A 91 3.78 2.80 9.08
CA ALA A 91 3.62 2.63 7.64
C ALA A 91 3.54 3.98 6.91
N ALA A 92 2.79 4.94 7.43
CA ALA A 92 2.67 6.28 6.88
C ALA A 92 4.02 7.00 6.89
N GLU A 93 4.76 6.93 8.00
CA GLU A 93 6.11 7.48 8.13
C GLU A 93 7.08 6.86 7.11
N ALA A 94 7.06 5.53 6.98
CA ALA A 94 7.91 4.82 6.02
C ALA A 94 7.62 5.23 4.56
N VAL A 95 6.33 5.37 4.21
CA VAL A 95 5.90 5.86 2.89
C VAL A 95 6.36 7.30 2.66
N ALA A 96 6.09 8.19 3.60
CA ALA A 96 6.46 9.61 3.51
C ALA A 96 7.98 9.77 3.39
N GLY A 97 8.76 9.06 4.21
CA GLY A 97 10.22 9.04 4.14
C GLY A 97 10.74 8.54 2.79
N ARG A 98 10.11 7.49 2.22
CA ARG A 98 10.48 6.97 0.89
C ARG A 98 10.21 8.00 -0.20
N LEU A 99 9.06 8.66 -0.16
CA LEU A 99 8.69 9.69 -1.13
C LEU A 99 9.58 10.93 -0.99
N LYS A 100 9.88 11.39 0.23
CA LYS A 100 10.84 12.48 0.49
C LYS A 100 12.22 12.18 -0.09
N ARG A 101 12.74 10.97 0.11
CA ARG A 101 14.02 10.54 -0.50
C ARG A 101 13.98 10.52 -2.04
N ARG A 102 12.83 10.20 -2.64
CA ARG A 102 12.65 10.26 -4.12
C ARG A 102 12.59 11.70 -4.63
N MET A 103 11.99 12.62 -3.87
CA MET A 103 11.89 14.04 -4.25
C MET A 103 13.21 14.79 -4.09
N PHE A 104 14.01 14.43 -3.09
CA PHE A 104 15.27 15.08 -2.78
C PHE A 104 16.44 14.08 -2.83
N PRO A 105 16.83 13.62 -4.03
CA PRO A 105 17.97 12.72 -4.16
C PRO A 105 19.27 13.43 -3.73
N GLY A 106 20.04 12.81 -2.83
CA GLY A 106 21.35 13.31 -2.39
C GLY A 106 21.37 14.22 -1.16
N THR A 107 20.23 14.41 -0.47
CA THR A 107 20.17 15.20 0.78
C THR A 107 20.27 14.37 2.06
N TRP A 108 20.63 13.09 1.96
CA TRP A 108 20.67 12.12 3.07
C TRP A 108 21.85 11.18 2.90
#